data_AF-A0A2E3BXG8-F1
#
_entry.id   AF-A0A2E3BXG8-F1
#
_cell.length_a   1.000
_cell.length_b   1.000
_cell.length_c   1.000
_cell.angle_alpha   90.00
_cell.angle_beta   90.00
_cell.angle_gamma   90.00
#
_symmetry.space_group_name_H-M   'P 1'
#
loop_
_entity.id
_entity.type
_entity.pdbx_description
1 polymer ?
#
loop_
_entity_poly.entity_id
_entity_poly.type
_entity_poly.pdbx_seq_one_letter_code
_entity_poly.pdbx_strand_id
1 'polypeptide(L)' 'MDTEETVQDIIVDVCKKRITLISNEGETRFVKCESGDQFLAVMEVIKRSAEPEMITYVDPVSQKDD' A
#
# COMPACT_ATOMS: atom_id res chain seq x y z
N MET A 1 -5.14 25.00 -13.17
CA MET A 1 -5.65 23.62 -13.35
C MET A 1 -5.04 22.85 -12.22
N ASP A 2 -5.76 22.77 -11.12
CA ASP A 2 -5.38 22.03 -9.93
C ASP A 2 -5.42 20.56 -10.33
N THR A 3 -4.25 19.97 -10.58
CA THR A 3 -4.13 18.52 -10.75
C THR A 3 -4.48 17.91 -9.41
N GLU A 4 -5.67 17.31 -9.30
CA GLU A 4 -6.07 16.60 -8.10
C GLU A 4 -5.04 15.49 -7.83
N GLU A 5 -4.46 15.51 -6.63
CA GLU A 5 -3.56 14.46 -6.18
C GLU A 5 -4.36 13.16 -6.07
N THR A 6 -3.94 12.16 -6.85
CA THR A 6 -4.58 10.85 -6.87
C THR A 6 -3.53 9.78 -6.60
N VAL A 7 -3.94 8.75 -5.86
CA VAL A 7 -3.10 7.58 -5.64
C VAL A 7 -2.96 6.84 -6.96
N GLN A 8 -1.73 6.70 -7.43
CA GLN A 8 -1.37 6.00 -8.66
C GLN A 8 -0.98 4.55 -8.38
N ASP A 9 -0.30 4.28 -7.27
CA ASP A 9 0.23 2.96 -6.95
C ASP A 9 0.12 2.65 -5.46
N ILE A 10 -0.18 1.38 -5.13
CA ILE A 10 -0.34 0.93 -3.74
C ILE A 10 0.48 -0.33 -3.53
N ILE A 11 1.44 -0.26 -2.63
CA ILE A 11 2.34 -1.37 -2.31
C ILE A 11 2.00 -1.88 -0.91
N VAL A 12 1.62 -3.14 -0.80
CA VAL A 12 1.22 -3.80 0.45
C VAL A 12 2.26 -4.84 0.85
N ASP A 13 2.95 -4.56 1.95
CA ASP A 13 3.89 -5.48 2.60
C ASP A 13 3.18 -6.18 3.76
N VAL A 14 2.73 -7.41 3.51
CA VAL A 14 2.04 -8.25 4.50
C VAL A 14 2.96 -8.71 5.63
N CYS A 15 4.27 -8.86 5.36
CA CYS A 15 5.25 -9.29 6.36
C CYS A 15 5.49 -8.21 7.42
N LYS A 16 5.61 -6.96 6.98
CA LYS A 16 5.81 -5.80 7.87
C LYS A 16 4.51 -5.11 8.25
N LYS A 17 3.36 -5.61 7.76
CA LYS A 17 2.03 -4.98 7.87
C LYS A 17 2.09 -3.50 7.51
N ARG A 18 2.79 -3.20 6.43
CA ARG A 18 3.08 -1.85 5.97
C ARG A 18 2.44 -1.66 4.61
N ILE A 19 1.82 -0.51 4.44
CA ILE A 19 1.18 -0.12 3.19
C ILE A 19 1.86 1.15 2.74
N THR A 20 2.25 1.22 1.47
CA THR A 20 2.85 2.40 0.85
C THR A 20 1.94 2.85 -0.28
N LEU A 21 1.61 4.12 -0.30
CA LEU A 21 0.77 4.79 -1.28
C LEU A 21 1.67 5.74 -2.06
N ILE A 22 1.60 5.68 -3.38
CA ILE A 22 2.36 6.52 -4.30
C ILE A 22 1.34 7.38 -5.04
N SER A 23 1.46 8.70 -4.89
CA SER A 23 0.65 9.68 -5.60
C SER A 23 1.16 9.90 -7.02
N ASN A 24 0.28 10.31 -7.94
CA ASN A 24 0.61 10.76 -9.28
C ASN A 24 1.57 11.97 -9.32
N GLU A 25 1.65 12.74 -8.23
CA GLU A 25 2.58 13.86 -8.08
C GLU A 25 3.98 13.43 -7.58
N GLY A 26 4.19 12.13 -7.33
CA GLY A 26 5.44 11.57 -6.81
C GLY A 26 5.55 11.60 -5.28
N GLU A 27 4.51 12.06 -4.57
CA GLU A 27 4.45 11.95 -3.11
C GLU A 27 4.29 10.48 -2.71
N THR A 28 4.98 10.08 -1.64
CA THR A 28 4.91 8.74 -1.08
C THR A 28 4.47 8.79 0.37
N ARG A 29 3.40 8.08 0.70
CA ARG A 29 2.89 7.93 2.06
C ARG A 29 3.03 6.49 2.48
N PHE A 30 3.42 6.25 3.72
CA PHE A 30 3.46 4.90 4.29
C PHE A 30 2.60 4.84 5.56
N VAL A 31 1.82 3.78 5.65
CA VAL A 31 0.97 3.45 6.79
C VAL A 31 1.52 2.18 7.41
N LYS A 32 2.06 2.31 8.61
CA LYS A 32 2.51 1.16 9.40
C LYS A 32 1.34 0.73 10.29
N CYS A 33 0.92 -0.52 10.16
CA CYS A 33 -0.11 -1.08 11.03
C CYS A 33 0.55 -1.84 12.19
N GLU A 34 0.07 -1.61 13.41
CA GLU A 34 0.60 -2.27 14.61
C GLU A 34 -0.16 -3.57 14.92
N SER A 35 -1.42 -3.66 14.50
CA SER A 35 -2.32 -4.80 14.74
C SER A 35 -2.94 -5.34 13.44
N GLY A 36 -3.36 -6.60 13.45
CA GLY A 36 -4.01 -7.24 12.30
C GLY A 36 -5.32 -6.55 11.92
N ASP A 37 -6.14 -6.16 12.90
CA ASP A 37 -7.40 -5.44 12.67
C ASP A 37 -7.18 -4.09 11.98
N GLN A 38 -6.14 -3.36 12.39
CA GLN A 38 -5.78 -2.08 11.77
C GLN A 38 -5.38 -2.28 10.30
N PHE A 39 -4.63 -3.35 10.02
CA PHE A 39 -4.23 -3.71 8.66
C PHE A 39 -5.44 -4.06 7.79
N LEU A 40 -6.38 -4.88 8.31
CA LEU A 40 -7.64 -5.21 7.64
C LEU A 40 -8.48 -3.98 7.35
N ALA A 41 -8.63 -3.07 8.32
CA ALA A 41 -9.39 -1.83 8.15
C ALA A 41 -8.81 -0.95 7.04
N VAL A 42 -7.48 -0.76 7.01
CA VAL A 42 -6.81 0.04 5.97
C VAL A 42 -6.92 -0.65 4.60
N MET A 43 -6.75 -1.97 4.55
CA MET A 43 -6.97 -2.73 3.31
C MET A 43 -8.40 -2.61 2.78
N GLU A 44 -9.41 -2.59 3.63
CA GLU A 44 -10.80 -2.43 3.20
C GLU A 44 -11.02 -1.05 2.58
N VAL A 45 -10.48 0.01 3.19
CA VAL A 45 -10.55 1.37 2.64
C VAL A 45 -9.87 1.43 1.28
N ILE A 46 -8.67 0.86 1.16
CA ILE A 46 -7.93 0.82 -0.11
C ILE A 46 -8.72 0.07 -1.18
N LYS A 47 -9.29 -1.10 -0.86
CA LYS A 47 -10.10 -1.87 -1.81
C LYS A 47 -11.40 -1.17 -2.23
N ARG A 48 -11.92 -0.27 -1.40
CA ARG A 48 -13.11 0.55 -1.72
C ARG A 48 -12.76 1.79 -2.54
N SER A 49 -11.59 2.37 -2.31
CA SER A 49 -11.16 3.62 -2.93
C SER A 49 -10.31 3.43 -4.18
N ALA A 50 -9.61 2.30 -4.28
CA ALA A 50 -8.67 1.99 -5.35
C ALA A 50 -9.01 0.62 -5.98
N GLU A 51 -8.75 0.52 -7.27
CA GLU A 51 -8.92 -0.71 -8.01
C GLU A 51 -7.88 -1.76 -7.58
N PRO A 52 -8.25 -3.05 -7.56
CA PRO A 52 -7.36 -4.12 -7.15
C PRO A 52 -6.11 -4.24 -8.03
N GLU A 53 -6.16 -3.74 -9.26
CA GLU A 53 -5.02 -3.72 -10.20
C GLU A 53 -3.92 -2.74 -9.78
N MET A 54 -4.26 -1.68 -9.01
CA MET A 54 -3.28 -0.75 -8.44
C MET A 54 -2.60 -1.29 -7.18
N ILE A 55 -3.05 -2.44 -6.67
CA ILE A 55 -2.56 -3.03 -5.42
C ILE A 55 -1.48 -4.07 -5.74
N THR A 56 -0.23 -3.68 -5.52
CA THR A 56 0.94 -4.55 -5.60
C THR A 56 1.27 -5.13 -4.24
N TYR A 57 1.30 -6.46 -4.12
CA TYR A 57 1.75 -7.12 -2.90
C TYR A 57 3.27 -7.34 -2.98
N VAL A 58 3.99 -6.88 -1.95
CA VAL A 58 5.41 -7.19 -1.82
C VAL A 58 5.52 -8.66 -1.47
N ASP A 59 6.04 -9.44 -2.41
CA ASP A 59 6.35 -10.83 -2.14
C ASP A 59 7.43 -10.88 -1.05
N PRO A 60 7.28 -11.74 -0.03
CA PRO A 60 8.37 -12.02 0.88
C PRO A 60 9.47 -12.66 0.04
N VAL A 61 10.41 -11.83 -0.44
CA VAL A 61 11.65 -12.33 -1.00
C VAL A 61 12.26 -13.12 0.13
N SER A 62 12.12 -14.44 0.05
CA SER A 62 12.76 -15.36 0.96
C SER A 62 14.22 -14.98 0.87
N GLN A 63 14.77 -14.38 1.92
CA GLN A 63 16.20 -14.25 2.07
C GLN A 63 16.71 -15.69 2.08
N LYS A 64 16.99 -16.22 0.89
CA LYS A 64 17.94 -17.30 0.75
C LYS A 64 19.27 -16.64 1.05
N ASP A 65 19.64 -16.69 2.31
CA ASP A 65 21.04 -16.75 2.72
C ASP A 65 21.75 -17.73 1.77
N ASP A 66 22.67 -17.20 0.96
CA ASP A 66 23.76 -17.96 0.35
C ASP A 66 25.03 -17.62 1.14
#